data_AF-A0AA88H2I0-F1
#
_entry.id   AF-A0AA88H2I0-F1
#
_cell.length_a   1.000
_cell.length_b   1.000
_cell.length_c   1.000
_cell.angle_alpha   90.00
_cell.angle_beta   90.00
_cell.angle_gamma   90.00
#
_symmetry.space_group_name_H-M   'P 1'
#
loop_
_entity.id
_entity.type
_entity.pdbx_description
1 polymer ?
#
loop_
_entity_poly.entity_id
_entity_poly.type
_entity_poly.pdbx_seq_one_letter_code
_entity_poly.pdbx_strand_id
1 'polypeptide(L)'
;MQTAPGNAKYTINQIENQLIVMIGKLSKSEAVRKVNTARVCCLNADQSTDRQTRELIVIVFRYVRKYEKVNVTREDPVAKVNVFQTLLELFKDENANTSRNLEESLDNKSLGRLLLSQVTKIGLDKVCRPKL
;
A
#
# COMPACT_ATOMS: atom_id res chain seq x y z
N MET A 1 28.77 -5.68 -38.76
CA MET A 1 28.78 -5.73 -37.28
C MET A 1 27.96 -4.56 -36.76
N GLN A 2 26.68 -4.77 -36.51
CA GLN A 2 25.81 -3.85 -35.77
C GLN A 2 25.33 -4.57 -34.51
N THR A 3 24.92 -3.79 -33.50
CA THR A 3 24.27 -4.18 -32.23
C THR A 3 25.18 -4.47 -31.03
N ALA A 4 25.74 -3.42 -30.43
CA ALA A 4 26.20 -3.40 -29.04
C ALA A 4 25.53 -2.28 -28.19
N PRO A 5 25.39 -1.03 -28.67
CA PRO A 5 24.87 0.06 -27.81
C PRO A 5 23.35 0.03 -27.62
N GLY A 6 22.59 -0.49 -28.60
CA GLY A 6 21.14 -0.63 -28.50
C GLY A 6 20.74 -1.61 -27.39
N ASN A 7 21.34 -2.81 -27.38
CA ASN A 7 21.04 -3.85 -26.40
C ASN A 7 21.41 -3.43 -24.96
N ALA A 8 22.54 -2.74 -24.79
CA ALA A 8 22.97 -2.24 -23.49
C ALA A 8 21.95 -1.26 -22.85
N LYS A 9 21.35 -0.37 -23.65
CA LYS A 9 20.33 0.59 -23.17
C LYS A 9 19.05 -0.11 -22.71
N TYR A 10 18.62 -1.16 -23.40
CA TYR A 10 17.47 -1.97 -22.99
C TYR A 10 17.76 -2.77 -21.71
N THR A 11 18.95 -3.36 -21.59
CA THR A 11 19.36 -4.11 -20.40
C THR A 11 19.46 -3.19 -19.17
N ILE A 12 20.00 -1.98 -19.31
CA ILE A 12 20.09 -1.01 -18.20
C ILE A 12 18.69 -0.64 -17.68
N ASN A 13 17.76 -0.28 -18.56
CA ASN A 13 16.39 0.06 -18.15
C ASN A 13 15.66 -1.13 -17.48
N GLN A 14 15.93 -2.35 -17.91
CA GLN A 14 15.38 -3.56 -17.28
C GLN A 14 15.93 -3.77 -15.88
N ILE A 15 17.25 -3.62 -15.70
CA ILE A 15 17.92 -3.75 -14.40
C ILE A 15 17.42 -2.68 -13.43
N GLU A 16 17.33 -1.42 -13.87
CA GLU A 16 16.82 -0.32 -13.03
C GLU A 16 15.38 -0.58 -12.56
N ASN A 17 14.50 -1.01 -13.46
CA ASN A 17 13.13 -1.36 -13.08
C ASN A 17 13.06 -2.53 -12.10
N GLN A 18 13.88 -3.57 -12.31
CA GLN A 18 13.96 -4.70 -11.38
C GLN A 18 14.47 -4.28 -10.01
N LEU A 19 15.47 -3.39 -9.97
CA LEU A 19 16.05 -2.85 -8.75
C LEU A 19 15.02 -2.00 -7.98
N ILE A 20 14.25 -1.15 -8.66
CA ILE A 20 13.16 -0.38 -8.07
C ILE A 20 12.11 -1.32 -7.44
N VAL A 21 11.71 -2.37 -8.16
CA VAL A 21 10.74 -3.36 -7.65
C VAL A 21 11.30 -4.10 -6.43
N MET A 22 12.58 -4.49 -6.46
CA MET A 22 13.24 -5.19 -5.37
C MET A 22 13.34 -4.30 -4.11
N ILE A 23 13.83 -3.07 -4.26
CA ILE A 23 13.93 -2.11 -3.16
C ILE A 23 12.54 -1.85 -2.58
N GLY A 24 11.52 -1.64 -3.42
CA GLY A 24 10.15 -1.47 -2.96
C GLY A 24 9.64 -2.64 -2.10
N LYS A 25 9.95 -3.89 -2.50
CA LYS A 25 9.60 -5.09 -1.71
C LYS A 25 10.34 -5.13 -0.37
N LEU A 26 11.65 -4.85 -0.37
CA LEU A 26 12.47 -4.83 0.85
C LEU A 26 12.02 -3.74 1.83
N SER A 27 11.81 -2.52 1.33
CA SER A 27 11.30 -1.40 2.12
C SER A 27 9.94 -1.71 2.73
N LYS A 28 9.02 -2.29 1.95
CA LYS A 28 7.70 -2.70 2.45
C LYS A 28 7.80 -3.78 3.53
N SER A 29 8.62 -4.81 3.30
CA SER A 29 8.83 -5.89 4.29
C SER A 29 9.38 -5.34 5.60
N GLU A 30 10.37 -4.45 5.53
CA GLU A 30 10.96 -3.82 6.70
C GLU A 30 9.99 -2.88 7.42
N ALA A 31 9.16 -2.12 6.70
CA ALA A 31 8.09 -1.32 7.28
C ALA A 31 7.08 -2.20 8.04
N VAL A 32 6.58 -3.26 7.40
CA VAL A 32 5.63 -4.21 8.02
C VAL A 32 6.25 -4.83 9.28
N ARG A 33 7.52 -5.22 9.25
CA ARG A 33 8.24 -5.76 10.41
C ARG A 33 8.31 -4.73 11.55
N LYS A 34 8.69 -3.49 11.27
CA LYS A 34 8.79 -2.42 12.28
C LYS A 34 7.44 -2.14 12.92
N VAL A 35 6.39 -1.99 12.12
CA VAL A 35 5.02 -1.75 12.60
C VAL A 35 4.56 -2.89 13.49
N ASN A 36 4.72 -4.15 13.06
CA ASN A 36 4.36 -5.34 13.86
C ASN A 36 5.05 -5.40 15.23
N THR A 37 6.27 -4.87 15.34
CA THR A 37 7.00 -4.83 16.63
C THR A 37 6.66 -3.62 17.50
N ALA A 38 5.88 -2.66 16.99
CA ALA A 38 5.52 -1.48 17.74
C ALA A 38 4.43 -1.79 18.78
N ARG A 39 4.52 -1.14 19.94
CA ARG A 39 3.50 -1.28 21.00
C ARG A 39 2.26 -0.43 20.75
N VAL A 40 2.44 0.70 20.05
CA VAL A 40 1.39 1.67 19.76
C VAL A 40 1.51 2.03 18.29
N CYS A 41 0.41 1.87 17.56
CA CYS A 41 0.27 2.20 16.15
C CYS A 41 -1.08 2.83 15.86
N CYS A 42 -1.14 3.64 14.81
CA CYS A 42 -2.38 4.00 14.14
C CYS A 42 -2.23 3.91 12.63
N LEU A 43 -3.34 3.62 11.97
CA LEU A 43 -3.48 3.63 10.53
C LEU A 43 -3.83 5.06 10.09
N ASN A 44 -3.01 5.63 9.22
CA ASN A 44 -3.33 6.85 8.50
C ASN A 44 -3.57 6.48 7.03
N ALA A 45 -4.68 6.95 6.48
CA ALA A 45 -4.98 6.80 5.06
C ALA A 45 -5.24 8.20 4.50
N ASP A 46 -4.53 8.55 3.43
CA ASP A 46 -4.70 9.81 2.73
C ASP A 46 -5.15 9.55 1.29
N GLN A 47 -6.17 10.29 0.86
CA GLN A 47 -6.78 10.15 -0.47
C GLN A 47 -6.31 11.29 -1.37
N SER A 48 -5.91 10.94 -2.58
CA SER A 48 -5.48 11.90 -3.59
C SER A 48 -5.88 11.44 -4.99
N THR A 49 -5.96 12.36 -5.93
CA THR A 49 -6.24 12.06 -7.34
C THR A 49 -5.00 12.35 -8.15
N ASP A 50 -4.54 11.37 -8.93
CA ASP A 50 -3.37 11.57 -9.78
C ASP A 50 -3.69 12.32 -11.09
N ARG A 51 -2.65 12.61 -11.88
CA ARG A 51 -2.78 13.29 -13.18
C ARG A 51 -3.56 12.49 -14.23
N GLN A 52 -3.79 11.21 -14.00
CA GLN A 52 -4.61 10.34 -14.85
C GLN A 52 -6.02 10.18 -14.27
N THR A 53 -6.43 11.10 -13.38
CA THR A 53 -7.74 11.13 -12.73
C THR A 53 -8.08 9.85 -11.97
N ARG A 54 -7.07 9.10 -11.51
CA ARG A 54 -7.28 7.92 -10.68
C ARG A 54 -7.31 8.34 -9.23
N GLU A 55 -8.35 7.90 -8.53
CA GLU A 55 -8.38 7.98 -7.08
C GLU A 55 -7.40 6.99 -6.47
N LEU A 56 -6.50 7.53 -5.65
CA LEU A 56 -5.45 6.80 -4.96
C LEU A 56 -5.61 6.99 -3.45
N ILE A 57 -5.36 5.92 -2.71
CA ILE A 57 -5.17 5.98 -1.25
C ILE A 57 -3.74 5.54 -0.94
N VAL A 58 -3.04 6.36 -0.16
CA VAL A 58 -1.76 5.97 0.45
C VAL A 58 -2.03 5.56 1.89
N ILE A 59 -1.62 4.34 2.22
CA ILE A 59 -1.75 3.79 3.56
C ILE A 59 -0.41 3.92 4.27
N VAL A 60 -0.41 4.59 5.41
CA VAL A 60 0.75 4.85 6.26
C VAL A 60 0.45 4.33 7.65
N PHE A 61 1.41 3.64 8.27
CA PHE A 61 1.33 3.35 9.70
C PHE A 61 2.21 4.34 10.45
N ARG A 62 1.59 5.07 11.37
CA ARG A 62 2.30 5.85 12.37
C ARG A 62 2.44 5.00 13.63
N TYR A 63 3.64 4.91 14.17
CA TYR A 63 3.91 4.07 15.32
C TYR A 63 5.03 4.64 16.20
N VAL A 64 5.04 4.21 17.47
CA VAL A 64 6.07 4.59 18.43
C VAL A 64 7.11 3.47 18.52
N ARG A 65 8.38 3.84 18.38
CA ARG A 65 9.51 2.92 18.55
C ARG A 65 10.52 3.52 19.52
N LYS A 66 11.13 2.67 20.34
CA LYS A 66 12.27 3.07 21.16
C LYS A 66 13.53 3.10 20.29
N TYR A 67 14.19 4.25 20.26
CA TYR A 67 15.53 4.40 19.68
C TYR A 67 16.45 4.85 20.81
N GLU A 68 17.46 4.03 21.10
CA GLU A 68 18.29 4.18 22.30
C GLU A 68 17.44 4.25 23.58
N LYS A 69 17.31 5.44 24.18
CA LYS A 69 16.54 5.69 25.42
C LYS A 69 15.30 6.55 25.19
N VAL A 70 15.00 6.95 23.97
CA VAL A 70 13.92 7.89 23.66
C VAL A 70 12.84 7.21 22.80
N ASN A 71 11.58 7.53 23.07
CA ASN A 71 10.46 7.12 22.21
C ASN A 71 10.40 8.08 21.02
N VAL A 72 10.48 7.54 19.82
CA VAL A 72 10.37 8.29 18.57
C VAL A 72 9.14 7.86 17.80
N THR A 73 8.42 8.85 17.27
CA THR A 73 7.34 8.61 16.30
C THR A 73 7.95 8.34 14.94
N ARG A 74 7.47 7.29 14.29
CA ARG A 74 7.84 6.92 12.92
C ARG A 74 6.59 6.78 12.07
N GLU A 75 6.76 7.02 10.79
CA GLU A 75 5.73 6.86 9.78
C GLU A 75 6.34 6.10 8.61
N ASP A 76 5.73 4.98 8.25
CA ASP A 76 6.16 4.21 7.08
C ASP A 76 4.96 4.00 6.15
N PRO A 77 5.04 4.44 4.87
CA PRO A 77 4.07 4.07 3.85
C PRO A 77 4.16 2.58 3.56
N VAL A 78 3.02 1.89 3.59
CA VAL A 78 2.95 0.43 3.43
C VAL A 78 2.18 -0.01 2.18
N ALA A 79 1.31 0.86 1.66
CA ALA A 79 0.58 0.60 0.43
C ALA A 79 0.23 1.89 -0.32
N LYS A 80 0.19 1.79 -1.65
CA LYS A 80 -0.48 2.74 -2.53
C LYS A 80 -1.56 1.95 -3.28
N VAL A 81 -2.78 2.42 -3.20
CA VAL A 81 -3.97 1.67 -3.62
C VAL A 81 -4.70 2.50 -4.67
N ASN A 82 -4.99 1.91 -5.83
CA ASN A 82 -5.96 2.47 -6.76
C ASN A 82 -7.35 2.07 -6.26
N VAL A 83 -8.16 3.04 -5.87
CA VAL A 83 -9.43 2.83 -5.18
C VAL A 83 -10.38 1.99 -6.03
N PHE A 84 -10.76 2.51 -7.20
CA PHE A 84 -11.72 1.85 -8.09
C PHE A 84 -11.25 0.46 -8.53
N GLN A 85 -10.00 0.32 -8.97
CA GLN A 85 -9.47 -0.97 -9.39
C GLN A 85 -9.54 -2.01 -8.26
N THR A 86 -9.20 -1.60 -7.04
CA THR A 86 -9.21 -2.48 -5.88
C THR A 86 -10.63 -2.85 -5.46
N LEU A 87 -11.56 -1.90 -5.47
CA LEU A 87 -12.96 -2.18 -5.16
C LEU A 87 -13.55 -3.16 -6.18
N LEU A 88 -13.33 -2.93 -7.49
CA LEU A 88 -13.75 -3.87 -8.53
C LEU A 88 -13.20 -5.28 -8.26
N GLU A 89 -11.94 -5.41 -7.86
CA GLU A 89 -11.38 -6.72 -7.50
C GLU A 89 -12.02 -7.34 -6.26
N LEU A 90 -12.38 -6.54 -5.25
CA LEU A 90 -13.01 -7.02 -4.02
C LEU A 90 -14.48 -7.44 -4.23
N PHE A 91 -15.18 -6.82 -5.17
CA PHE A 91 -16.60 -7.03 -5.41
C PHE A 91 -16.91 -7.90 -6.63
N LYS A 92 -15.91 -8.38 -7.37
CA LYS A 92 -16.08 -9.29 -8.50
C LYS A 92 -16.90 -10.55 -8.16
N ASP A 93 -16.85 -10.98 -6.91
CA ASP A 93 -17.59 -12.15 -6.42
C ASP A 93 -19.01 -11.81 -5.88
N GLU A 94 -19.32 -10.53 -5.69
CA GLU A 94 -20.61 -10.05 -5.17
C GLU A 94 -21.50 -9.52 -6.31
N ASN A 95 -22.06 -10.40 -7.16
CA ASN A 95 -23.07 -10.15 -8.22
C ASN A 95 -22.81 -8.95 -9.18
N ALA A 96 -22.91 -9.20 -10.50
CA ALA A 96 -22.62 -8.23 -11.57
C ALA A 96 -23.35 -6.86 -11.52
N ASN A 97 -24.42 -6.72 -10.72
CA ASN A 97 -25.11 -5.43 -10.50
C ASN A 97 -24.34 -4.47 -9.58
N THR A 98 -23.42 -4.95 -8.74
CA THR A 98 -22.64 -4.13 -7.80
C THR A 98 -21.60 -3.26 -8.53
N SER A 99 -21.06 -3.75 -9.65
CA SER A 99 -20.04 -3.08 -10.46
C SER A 99 -20.50 -1.76 -11.10
N ARG A 100 -21.81 -1.61 -11.40
CA ARG A 100 -22.36 -0.35 -11.96
C ARG A 100 -22.63 0.73 -10.91
N ASN A 101 -22.85 0.35 -9.65
CA ASN A 101 -23.14 1.29 -8.55
C ASN A 101 -21.88 1.77 -7.81
N LEU A 102 -20.72 1.20 -8.13
CA LEU A 102 -19.44 1.48 -7.47
C LEU A 102 -18.82 2.84 -7.85
N GLU A 103 -19.10 3.33 -9.06
CA GLU A 103 -18.71 4.69 -9.48
C GLU A 103 -19.58 5.77 -8.81
N GLU A 104 -20.82 5.44 -8.43
CA GLU A 104 -21.78 6.40 -7.87
C GLU A 104 -21.79 6.47 -6.34
N SER A 105 -21.21 5.48 -5.64
CA SER A 105 -21.23 5.43 -4.18
C SER A 105 -19.94 4.84 -3.58
N LEU A 106 -18.90 5.67 -3.50
CA LEU A 106 -17.79 5.50 -2.56
C LEU A 106 -18.31 5.74 -1.13
N ASP A 107 -19.07 4.78 -0.60
CA ASP A 107 -19.54 4.86 0.78
C ASP A 107 -18.43 4.51 1.78
N ASN A 108 -18.56 5.04 3.00
CA ASN A 108 -17.59 4.80 4.07
C ASN A 108 -17.41 3.30 4.38
N LYS A 109 -18.43 2.49 4.10
CA LYS A 109 -18.38 1.04 4.28
C LYS A 109 -17.44 0.37 3.27
N SER A 110 -17.53 0.76 2.00
CA SER A 110 -16.67 0.24 0.92
C SER A 110 -15.22 0.65 1.14
N LEU A 111 -14.98 1.91 1.55
CA LEU A 111 -13.65 2.38 1.94
C LEU A 111 -13.11 1.62 3.15
N GLY A 112 -13.93 1.38 4.17
CA GLY A 112 -13.56 0.56 5.33
C GLY A 112 -13.16 -0.86 4.94
N ARG A 113 -13.96 -1.52 4.06
CA ARG A 113 -13.63 -2.86 3.52
C ARG A 113 -12.33 -2.85 2.72
N LEU A 114 -12.10 -1.83 1.89
CA LEU A 114 -10.87 -1.67 1.13
C LEU A 114 -9.66 -1.53 2.06
N LEU A 115 -9.72 -0.63 3.04
CA LEU A 115 -8.62 -0.42 3.98
C LEU A 115 -8.32 -1.70 4.76
N LEU A 116 -9.35 -2.36 5.29
CA LEU A 116 -9.18 -3.61 6.03
C LEU A 116 -8.57 -4.71 5.15
N SER A 117 -9.05 -4.86 3.91
CA SER A 117 -8.49 -5.81 2.96
C SER A 117 -7.01 -5.56 2.68
N GLN A 118 -6.62 -4.30 2.47
CA GLN A 118 -5.22 -3.95 2.23
C GLN A 118 -4.35 -4.19 3.45
N VAL A 119 -4.81 -3.82 4.65
CA VAL A 119 -4.11 -4.05 5.92
C VAL A 119 -3.94 -5.55 6.20
N THR A 120 -4.95 -6.37 5.94
CA THR A 120 -4.88 -7.84 6.06
C THR A 120 -3.91 -8.43 5.03
N LYS A 121 -3.97 -7.98 3.77
CA LYS A 121 -3.10 -8.46 2.69
C LYS A 121 -1.61 -8.23 2.98
N ILE A 122 -1.28 -7.21 3.76
CA ILE A 122 0.11 -6.91 4.16
C ILE A 122 0.47 -7.44 5.55
N GLY A 123 -0.44 -8.14 6.24
CA GLY A 123 -0.20 -8.76 7.54
C GLY A 123 -0.10 -7.77 8.71
N LEU A 124 -0.88 -6.68 8.68
CA LEU A 124 -0.93 -5.67 9.74
C LEU A 124 -2.29 -5.60 10.48
N ASP A 125 -3.18 -6.54 10.20
CA ASP A 125 -4.53 -6.67 10.80
C ASP A 125 -4.50 -6.96 12.31
N LYS A 126 -3.37 -7.43 12.84
CA LYS A 126 -3.22 -7.84 14.25
C LYS A 126 -2.60 -6.76 15.14
N VAL A 127 -2.10 -5.66 14.57
CA VAL A 127 -1.06 -4.84 15.22
C VAL A 127 -1.62 -3.71 16.08
N CYS A 128 -2.84 -3.25 15.82
CA CYS A 128 -3.46 -2.20 16.63
C CYS A 128 -4.58 -2.75 17.52
N ARG A 129 -4.37 -3.92 18.14
CA ARG A 129 -5.22 -4.35 19.26
C ARG A 129 -4.78 -3.61 20.52
N PRO A 130 -5.65 -2.82 21.18
CA PRO A 130 -5.36 -2.42 22.54
C PRO A 130 -5.14 -3.69 23.36
N LYS A 131 -3.98 -3.81 24.00
CA LYS A 131 -3.79 -4.78 25.07
C LYS A 131 -4.62 -4.24 26.24
N LEU A 132 -5.92 -4.56 26.22
CA LEU A 132 -6.81 -4.40 27.36
C LEU A 132 -6.39 -5.39 28.46
#